data_AF-A0A450VR95-F1
#
_entry.id   AF-A0A450VR95-F1
#
_cell.length_a   1.000
_cell.length_b   1.000
_cell.length_c   1.000
_cell.angle_alpha   90.00
_cell.angle_beta   90.00
_cell.angle_gamma   90.00
#
_symmetry.space_group_name_H-M   'P 1'
#
loop_
_entity.id
_entity.type
_entity.pdbx_description
1 polymer ?
#
loop_
_entity_poly.entity_id
_entity_poly.type
_entity_poly.pdbx_seq_one_letter_code
_entity_poly.pdbx_strand_id
1 'polypeptide(L)'
;MVQPGNTADNIIAGLGWPRSQVGYGSGGGPAAWSRLARIQAYIKEHRTQYESFLSELVLEEIGFGDASAAQRRLRIVENVPILETTGNAVELS
;
A
#
# COMPACT_ATOMS: atom_id res chain seq x y z
N MET A 1 2.66 -36.59 -7.96
CA MET A 1 3.23 -35.39 -8.64
C MET A 1 2.40 -34.19 -8.22
N VAL A 2 2.93 -33.37 -7.32
CA VAL A 2 2.30 -32.11 -6.88
C VAL A 2 2.76 -31.05 -7.88
N GLN A 3 1.81 -30.42 -8.59
CA GLN A 3 2.18 -29.23 -9.37
C GLN A 3 2.65 -28.17 -8.38
N PRO A 4 3.83 -27.55 -8.59
CA PRO A 4 4.34 -26.54 -7.66
C PRO A 4 3.43 -25.32 -7.78
N GLY A 5 2.42 -25.26 -6.90
CA GLY A 5 1.63 -24.06 -6.69
C GLY A 5 2.60 -22.92 -6.45
N ASN A 6 2.48 -21.87 -7.26
CA ASN A 6 3.48 -20.82 -7.30
C ASN A 6 3.65 -20.23 -5.89
N THR A 7 4.87 -19.83 -5.53
CA THR A 7 5.17 -19.30 -4.19
C THR A 7 4.28 -18.10 -3.82
N ALA A 8 3.75 -17.37 -4.81
CA ALA A 8 2.84 -16.25 -4.60
C ALA A 8 1.46 -16.70 -4.08
N ASP A 9 0.94 -17.84 -4.53
CA ASP A 9 -0.37 -18.37 -4.11
C ASP A 9 -0.38 -18.73 -2.62
N ASN A 10 0.75 -19.19 -2.09
CA ASN A 10 0.90 -19.51 -0.67
C ASN A 10 1.03 -18.26 0.20
N ILE A 11 1.66 -17.20 -0.31
CA ILE A 11 1.79 -15.91 0.38
C ILE A 11 0.42 -15.20 0.42
N ILE A 12 -0.32 -15.20 -0.69
CA ILE A 12 -1.64 -14.59 -0.80
C ILE A 12 -2.65 -15.29 0.13
N ALA A 13 -2.62 -16.63 0.18
CA ALA A 13 -3.47 -17.41 1.07
C ALA A 13 -3.15 -17.16 2.56
N GLY A 14 -1.88 -16.98 2.92
CA GLY A 14 -1.45 -16.67 4.29
C GLY A 14 -1.84 -15.27 4.78
N LEU A 15 -2.09 -14.33 3.87
CA LEU A 15 -2.49 -12.95 4.16
C LEU A 15 -4.01 -12.72 4.20
N GLY A 16 -4.82 -13.77 3.97
CA GLY A 16 -6.28 -13.72 4.09
C GLY A 16 -6.99 -12.93 2.98
N TRP A 17 -6.33 -12.69 1.83
CA TRP A 17 -6.96 -12.02 0.70
C TRP A 17 -7.74 -12.98 -0.20
N PRO A 18 -8.99 -12.66 -0.56
CA PRO A 18 -9.79 -13.52 -1.43
C PRO A 18 -9.18 -13.56 -2.84
N ARG A 19 -8.99 -14.78 -3.36
CA ARG A 19 -8.42 -15.04 -4.70
C ARG A 19 -9.11 -14.27 -5.82
N SER A 20 -10.39 -13.93 -5.67
CA SER A 20 -11.17 -13.15 -6.63
C SER A 20 -10.75 -11.68 -6.76
N GLN A 21 -9.99 -11.15 -5.79
CA GLN A 21 -9.41 -9.80 -5.87
C GLN A 21 -7.98 -9.77 -6.40
N VAL A 22 -7.37 -10.95 -6.59
CA VAL A 22 -6.04 -11.08 -7.18
C VAL A 22 -6.20 -11.22 -8.70
N GLY A 23 -6.35 -10.08 -9.37
CA GLY A 23 -6.25 -10.05 -10.82
C GLY A 23 -4.83 -10.42 -11.25
N TYR A 24 -4.66 -11.54 -11.95
CA TYR A 24 -3.47 -11.85 -12.76
C TYR A 24 -3.39 -10.94 -14.01
N GLY A 25 -3.69 -9.65 -13.84
CA GLY A 25 -3.64 -8.61 -14.86
C GLY A 25 -2.64 -7.54 -14.44
N SER A 26 -1.47 -7.55 -15.08
CA SER A 26 -0.55 -6.42 -15.21
C SER A 26 -0.15 -5.69 -13.91
N GLY A 27 0.89 -6.18 -13.21
CA GLY A 27 1.73 -5.28 -12.38
C GLY A 27 2.55 -5.87 -11.24
N GLY A 28 2.15 -6.99 -10.63
CA GLY A 28 2.84 -7.53 -9.46
C GLY A 28 3.57 -8.84 -9.74
N GLY A 29 4.87 -8.79 -10.02
CA GLY A 29 5.70 -10.01 -10.04
C GLY A 29 5.90 -10.58 -8.62
N PRO A 30 6.38 -11.83 -8.47
CA PRO A 30 6.66 -12.44 -7.16
C PRO A 30 7.48 -11.55 -6.22
N ALA A 31 8.43 -10.78 -6.77
CA ALA A 31 9.25 -9.83 -6.02
C ALA A 31 8.44 -8.66 -5.41
N ALA A 32 7.41 -8.17 -6.12
CA ALA A 32 6.55 -7.10 -5.61
C ALA A 32 5.74 -7.60 -4.40
N TRP A 33 5.21 -8.82 -4.48
CA TRP A 33 4.46 -9.43 -3.37
C TRP A 33 5.34 -9.73 -2.15
N SER A 34 6.57 -10.22 -2.35
CA SER A 34 7.52 -10.41 -1.26
C SER A 34 7.91 -9.09 -0.57
N ARG A 35 8.00 -7.99 -1.33
CA ARG A 35 8.26 -6.65 -0.77
C ARG A 35 7.11 -6.18 0.10
N LEU A 36 5.87 -6.33 -0.38
CA LEU A 36 4.67 -5.96 0.39
C LEU A 36 4.56 -6.75 1.69
N ALA A 37 4.77 -8.08 1.65
CA ALA A 37 4.73 -8.92 2.84
C ALA A 37 5.75 -8.49 3.90
N ARG A 38 6.96 -8.10 3.48
CA ARG A 38 8.00 -7.58 4.39
C ARG A 38 7.60 -6.25 5.02
N ILE A 39 7.08 -5.32 4.23
CA ILE A 39 6.63 -4.01 4.71
C ILE A 39 5.48 -4.18 5.71
N GLN A 40 4.53 -5.07 5.42
CA GLN A 40 3.42 -5.37 6.34
C GLN A 40 3.90 -5.97 7.66
N ALA A 41 4.84 -6.92 7.64
CA ALA A 41 5.41 -7.49 8.85
C ALA A 41 6.11 -6.42 9.70
N TYR A 42 6.92 -5.57 9.06
CA TYR A 42 7.60 -4.47 9.73
C TYR A 42 6.63 -3.48 10.37
N ILE A 43 5.61 -3.03 9.62
CA ILE A 43 4.57 -2.13 10.14
C ILE A 43 3.83 -2.78 11.31
N LYS A 44 3.44 -4.05 11.20
CA LYS A 44 2.72 -4.74 12.28
C LYS A 44 3.50 -4.75 13.58
N GLU A 45 4.82 -4.97 13.50
CA GLU A 45 5.70 -5.03 14.66
C GLU A 45 6.01 -3.63 15.25
N HIS A 46 6.11 -2.60 14.40
CA HIS A 46 6.62 -1.29 14.80
C HIS A 46 5.60 -0.14 14.79
N ARG A 47 4.35 -0.37 14.36
CA ARG A 47 3.36 0.71 14.16
C ARG A 47 3.10 1.60 15.37
N THR A 48 3.27 1.09 16.59
CA THR A 48 3.04 1.87 17.82
C THR A 48 4.20 2.80 18.16
N GLN A 49 5.34 2.66 17.46
CA GLN A 49 6.56 3.45 17.70
C GLN A 49 6.62 4.70 16.82
N TYR A 50 5.76 4.81 15.81
CA TYR A 50 5.78 5.88 14.83
C TYR A 50 4.37 6.43 14.62
N GLU A 51 4.28 7.74 14.47
CA GLU A 51 3.09 8.40 13.99
C GLU A 51 3.12 8.46 12.46
N SER A 52 1.98 8.18 11.82
CA SER A 52 1.88 8.11 10.36
C SER A 52 1.21 9.36 9.82
N PHE A 53 1.84 10.01 8.86
CA PHE A 53 1.31 11.17 8.16
C PHE A 53 1.33 10.96 6.65
N LEU A 54 0.45 11.66 5.93
CA LEU A 54 0.36 11.64 4.48
C LEU A 54 0.73 12.99 3.90
N SER A 55 1.60 13.03 2.90
CA SER A 55 1.95 14.27 2.19
C SER A 55 0.81 14.72 1.28
N GLU A 56 0.61 16.03 1.15
CA GLU A 56 -0.35 16.63 0.21
C GLU A 56 -0.14 16.10 -1.23
N LEU A 57 1.10 15.95 -1.68
CA LEU A 57 1.42 15.41 -3.00
C LEU A 57 0.87 13.99 -3.19
N VAL A 58 1.00 13.13 -2.17
CA VAL A 58 0.47 11.76 -2.23
C VAL A 58 -1.06 11.78 -2.31
N LEU A 59 -1.71 12.72 -1.63
CA LEU A 59 -3.17 12.88 -1.68
C LEU A 59 -3.64 13.24 -3.10
N GLU A 60 -2.92 14.13 -3.78
CA GLU A 60 -3.17 14.49 -5.18
C GLU A 60 -2.97 13.30 -6.12
N GLU A 61 -1.86 12.58 -5.97
CA GLU A 61 -1.53 11.41 -6.80
C GLU A 61 -2.57 10.28 -6.69
N ILE A 62 -3.04 9.98 -5.47
CA ILE A 62 -4.06 8.93 -5.28
C ILE A 62 -5.44 9.36 -5.76
N GLY A 63 -5.71 10.67 -5.80
CA GLY A 63 -6.92 11.26 -6.35
C GLY A 63 -6.98 11.24 -7.89
N PHE A 64 -5.85 11.02 -8.56
CA PHE A 64 -5.77 11.10 -10.01
C PHE A 64 -6.25 9.82 -10.74
N GLY A 65 -6.77 9.97 -11.95
CA GLY A 65 -7.22 8.86 -12.81
C GLY A 65 -8.71 8.56 -12.72
N ASP A 66 -9.10 7.29 -12.84
CA ASP A 66 -10.50 6.87 -12.78
C ASP A 66 -11.15 7.24 -11.44
N ALA A 67 -12.30 7.92 -11.48
CA ALA A 67 -12.96 8.46 -10.31
C ALA A 67 -13.34 7.37 -9.28
N SER A 68 -13.80 6.21 -9.76
CA SER A 68 -14.17 5.10 -8.87
C SER A 68 -12.94 4.49 -8.19
N ALA A 69 -11.83 4.35 -8.92
CA ALA A 69 -10.56 3.87 -8.38
C ALA A 69 -9.88 4.90 -7.46
N ALA A 70 -9.96 6.19 -7.77
CA ALA A 70 -9.50 7.28 -6.92
C ALA A 70 -10.27 7.30 -5.59
N GLN A 71 -11.61 7.23 -5.64
CA GLN A 71 -12.43 7.21 -4.42
C GLN A 71 -12.10 6.01 -3.51
N ARG A 72 -11.85 4.82 -4.08
CA ARG A 72 -11.42 3.65 -3.31
C ARG A 72 -10.06 3.87 -2.62
N ARG A 73 -9.10 4.50 -3.31
CA ARG A 73 -7.78 4.81 -2.73
C ARG A 73 -7.87 5.88 -1.64
N LEU A 74 -8.62 6.95 -1.89
CA LEU A 74 -8.85 8.03 -0.91
C LEU A 74 -9.50 7.51 0.38
N ARG A 75 -10.45 6.57 0.27
CA ARG A 75 -11.11 5.97 1.45
C ARG A 75 -10.15 5.19 2.34
N ILE A 76 -9.07 4.61 1.80
CA ILE A 76 -8.09 3.87 2.59
C ILE A 76 -7.31 4.80 3.52
N VAL A 77 -7.10 6.05 3.11
CA VAL A 77 -6.25 7.02 3.82
C VAL A 77 -7.06 8.10 4.55
N GLU A 78 -8.39 8.00 4.56
CA GLU A 78 -9.29 9.06 5.07
C GLU A 78 -9.03 9.45 6.54
N ASN A 79 -8.45 8.53 7.33
CA ASN A 79 -8.14 8.73 8.75
C ASN A 79 -6.66 8.99 9.04
N VAL A 80 -5.82 9.14 7.99
CA VAL A 80 -4.40 9.44 8.14
C VAL A 80 -4.21 10.96 8.15
N PRO A 81 -3.57 11.55 9.17
CA PRO A 81 -3.36 12.99 9.21
C PRO A 81 -2.46 13.45 8.07
N ILE A 82 -2.74 14.65 7.54
CA ILE A 82 -1.89 15.27 6.51
C ILE A 82 -0.68 15.91 7.17
N LEU A 83 0.49 15.69 6.58
CA LEU A 83 1.72 16.37 6.97
C LEU A 83 1.67 17.80 6.40
N GLU A 84 1.39 18.78 7.26
CA GLU A 84 1.41 20.19 6.87
C GLU A 84 2.85 20.66 6.64
N THR A 85 3.14 21.16 5.44
CA THR A 85 4.43 21.76 5.14
C THR A 85 4.43 23.20 5.65
N THR A 86 4.90 23.43 6.87
CA THR A 86 5.03 24.80 7.39
C THR A 86 6.05 25.60 6.56
N GLY A 87 5.86 26.93 6.41
CA GLY A 87 6.74 27.79 5.61
C GLY A 87 8.22 27.71 5.97
N ASN A 88 8.55 27.33 7.21
CA ASN A 88 9.92 27.13 7.68
C ASN A 88 10.63 25.95 6.99
N ALA A 89 9.89 24.95 6.49
CA ALA A 89 10.47 23.83 5.74
C ALA A 89 10.84 24.22 4.29
N VAL A 90 10.15 25.24 3.74
CA VAL A 90 10.42 25.75 2.38
C VAL A 90 11.74 26.55 2.35
N GLU A 91 12.11 27.21 3.45
CA GLU A 91 13.37 27.98 3.55
C GLU A 91 14.64 27.10 3.62
N LEU A 92 14.51 25.77 3.73
CA LEU A 92 15.62 24.81 3.77
C LEU A 92 15.82 24.05 2.44
N SER A 93 15.01 24.35 1.42
CA SER A 93 15.08 23.78 0.06
C SER A 93 15.90 24.65 -0.89
#